data_AF-A0A840G214-F1
#
_entry.id   AF-A0A840G214-F1
#
_cell.length_a   1.000
_cell.length_b   1.000
_cell.length_c   1.000
_cell.angle_alpha   90.00
_cell.angle_beta   90.00
_cell.angle_gamma   90.00
#
_symmetry.space_group_name_H-M   'P 1'
#
loop_
_entity.id
_entity.type
_entity.pdbx_description
1 polymer ?
#
loop_
_entity_poly.entity_id
_entity_poly.type
_entity_poly.pdbx_seq_one_letter_code
_entity_poly.pdbx_strand_id
1 'polypeptide(L)'
;MTDSNTPATETTSIPDPRKESLIEYPSQFPIKVMGAKVDGFVHAVTQIAERFDPTFDATTVELRDSKAGNYLGVTITVTATSREQLDDLYRALSSHPMVKVVL
;
A
#
# COMPACT_ATOMS: atom_id res chain seq x y z
N MET A 1 -56.44 2.74 -24.20
CA MET A 1 -55.56 1.85 -23.43
C MET A 1 -54.50 1.33 -24.37
N THR A 2 -53.26 1.22 -23.87
CA THR A 2 -51.96 1.00 -24.56
C THR A 2 -51.45 2.15 -25.44
N ASP A 3 -50.47 2.89 -24.92
CA ASP A 3 -49.18 2.97 -25.59
C ASP A 3 -48.09 2.80 -24.53
N SER A 4 -47.26 1.77 -24.74
CA SER A 4 -46.13 1.41 -23.90
C SER A 4 -44.92 2.17 -24.43
N ASN A 5 -44.45 3.18 -23.70
CA ASN A 5 -43.13 3.75 -23.95
C ASN A 5 -42.22 3.44 -22.76
N THR A 6 -41.46 2.35 -22.90
CA THR A 6 -40.17 2.20 -22.22
C THR A 6 -39.17 3.07 -22.95
N PRO A 7 -38.45 3.95 -22.23
CA PRO A 7 -37.04 4.06 -22.51
C PRO A 7 -36.24 3.71 -21.27
N ALA A 8 -35.31 2.78 -21.48
CA ALA A 8 -34.18 2.51 -20.63
C ALA A 8 -33.61 3.81 -20.05
N THR A 9 -33.52 3.89 -18.73
CA THR A 9 -32.55 4.78 -18.09
C THR A 9 -31.47 3.89 -17.52
N GLU A 10 -30.62 3.42 -18.44
CA GLU A 10 -29.25 3.01 -18.15
C GLU A 10 -28.60 4.22 -17.48
N THR A 11 -28.65 4.28 -16.16
CA THR A 11 -28.00 5.35 -15.41
C THR A 11 -26.52 4.99 -15.45
N THR A 12 -25.88 5.45 -16.52
CA THR A 12 -24.44 5.57 -16.65
C THR A 12 -23.94 6.27 -15.39
N SER A 13 -23.43 5.47 -14.45
CA SER A 13 -22.70 5.95 -13.29
C SER A 13 -21.41 6.57 -13.81
N ILE A 14 -21.49 7.87 -14.06
CA ILE A 14 -20.36 8.75 -14.29
C ILE A 14 -19.39 8.52 -13.12
N PRO A 15 -18.17 8.00 -13.33
CA PRO A 15 -17.22 7.92 -12.23
C PRO A 15 -16.76 9.35 -11.92
N ASP A 16 -17.28 9.91 -10.84
CA ASP A 16 -16.74 11.11 -10.19
C ASP A 16 -15.28 10.83 -9.79
N PRO A 17 -14.27 11.54 -10.34
CA PRO A 17 -12.87 11.35 -9.96
C PRO A 17 -12.55 11.85 -8.53
N ARG A 18 -13.56 12.37 -7.81
CA ARG A 18 -13.44 12.76 -6.38
C ARG A 18 -14.00 11.71 -5.41
N LYS A 19 -14.58 10.62 -5.91
CA LYS A 19 -14.96 9.44 -5.10
C LYS A 19 -13.86 8.37 -5.05
N GLU A 20 -12.64 8.67 -5.49
CA GLU A 20 -11.49 7.76 -5.44
C GLU A 20 -10.84 7.65 -4.04
N SER A 21 -11.48 8.17 -2.98
CA SER A 21 -11.11 7.92 -1.58
C SER A 21 -12.06 6.91 -0.93
N LEU A 22 -12.38 5.84 -1.66
CA LEU A 22 -13.18 4.68 -1.22
C LEU A 22 -12.27 3.46 -1.00
N ILE A 23 -11.13 3.65 -0.34
CA ILE A 23 -10.40 2.46 0.16
C ILE A 23 -11.30 1.86 1.24
N GLU A 24 -11.89 0.69 0.95
CA GLU A 24 -12.60 -0.10 1.95
C GLU A 24 -11.57 -0.75 2.88
N TYR A 25 -11.73 -0.51 4.18
CA TYR A 25 -10.86 -1.07 5.20
C TYR A 25 -11.57 -2.25 5.89
N PRO A 26 -10.86 -3.33 6.24
CA PRO A 26 -9.42 -3.54 6.03
C PRO A 26 -9.09 -3.92 4.57
N SER A 27 -7.95 -3.45 4.08
CA SER A 27 -7.43 -3.79 2.74
C SER A 27 -5.93 -4.00 2.77
N GLN A 28 -5.44 -4.93 1.96
CA GLN A 28 -4.02 -5.26 1.87
C GLN A 28 -3.33 -4.34 0.85
N PHE A 29 -2.29 -3.63 1.30
CA PHE A 29 -1.52 -2.71 0.49
C PHE A 29 -0.07 -3.19 0.36
N PRO A 30 0.40 -3.48 -0.87
CA PRO A 30 1.81 -3.70 -1.10
C PRO A 30 2.55 -2.35 -1.08
N ILE A 31 3.49 -2.21 -0.15
CA ILE A 31 4.34 -1.02 -0.01
C ILE A 31 5.76 -1.44 -0.36
N LYS A 32 6.34 -0.76 -1.33
CA LYS A 32 7.70 -1.04 -1.79
C LYS A 32 8.66 0.00 -1.22
N VAL A 33 9.53 -0.46 -0.34
CA VAL A 33 10.56 0.33 0.32
C VAL A 33 11.90 0.08 -0.36
N MET A 34 12.57 1.14 -0.77
CA MET A 34 13.92 1.09 -1.32
C MET A 34 14.88 1.73 -0.35
N GLY A 35 15.94 1.02 0.03
CA GLY A 35 16.94 1.51 0.98
C GLY A 35 18.34 1.03 0.62
N ALA A 36 19.32 1.48 1.38
CA ALA A 36 20.70 1.00 1.23
C ALA A 36 20.75 -0.51 1.53
N LYS A 37 21.54 -1.27 0.75
CA LYS A 37 21.75 -2.70 1.01
C LYS A 37 22.74 -2.86 2.17
N VAL A 38 22.21 -2.89 3.39
CA VAL A 38 22.98 -3.05 4.63
C VAL A 38 22.27 -4.04 5.53
N ASP A 39 23.04 -4.72 6.38
CA ASP A 39 22.51 -5.62 7.38
C ASP A 39 21.50 -4.90 8.30
N GLY A 40 20.38 -5.56 8.56
CA GLY A 40 19.30 -5.00 9.37
C GLY A 40 18.28 -4.15 8.62
N PHE A 41 18.45 -3.82 7.34
CA PHE A 41 17.46 -3.03 6.60
C PHE A 41 16.09 -3.74 6.53
N VAL A 42 16.08 -5.02 6.12
CA VAL A 42 14.85 -5.83 6.06
C VAL A 42 14.23 -5.97 7.45
N HIS A 43 15.05 -6.19 8.48
CA HIS A 43 14.57 -6.28 9.85
C HIS A 43 13.94 -4.96 10.33
N ALA A 44 14.53 -3.81 10.02
CA ALA A 44 13.95 -2.51 10.37
C ALA A 44 12.60 -2.26 9.68
N VAL A 45 12.49 -2.59 8.38
CA VAL A 45 11.23 -2.43 7.63
C VAL A 45 10.13 -3.35 8.16
N THR A 46 10.46 -4.62 8.44
CA THR A 46 9.51 -5.59 9.00
C THR A 46 9.06 -5.20 10.41
N GLN A 47 9.98 -4.77 11.28
CA GLN A 47 9.63 -4.29 12.62
C GLN A 47 8.72 -3.05 12.61
N ILE A 48 8.91 -2.15 11.63
CA ILE A 48 7.99 -1.04 11.42
C ILE A 48 6.63 -1.59 10.98
N ALA A 49 6.58 -2.46 9.97
CA ALA A 49 5.34 -3.06 9.48
C ALA A 49 4.55 -3.76 10.59
N GLU A 50 5.20 -4.62 11.39
CA GLU A 50 4.62 -5.36 12.52
C GLU A 50 4.03 -4.43 13.60
N ARG A 51 4.61 -3.24 13.79
CA ARG A 51 4.09 -2.25 14.75
C ARG A 51 2.74 -1.66 14.31
N PHE A 52 2.57 -1.46 13.00
CA PHE A 52 1.35 -0.87 12.44
C PHE A 52 0.32 -1.94 12.06
N ASP A 53 0.77 -3.13 11.71
CA ASP A 53 -0.06 -4.28 11.36
C ASP A 53 0.40 -5.50 12.18
N PRO A 54 -0.26 -5.81 13.33
CA PRO A 54 0.10 -6.98 14.13
C PRO A 54 -0.24 -8.31 13.43
N THR A 55 -0.99 -8.28 12.32
CA THR A 55 -1.26 -9.45 11.47
C THR A 55 -0.27 -9.58 10.33
N PHE A 56 0.72 -8.68 10.24
CA PHE A 56 1.74 -8.69 9.22
C PHE A 56 2.52 -10.00 9.21
N ASP A 57 2.66 -10.58 8.01
CA ASP A 57 3.42 -11.80 7.80
C ASP A 57 4.75 -11.48 7.10
N ALA A 58 5.84 -11.54 7.86
CA ALA A 58 7.20 -11.31 7.36
C ALA A 58 7.64 -12.33 6.29
N THR A 59 6.95 -13.47 6.13
CA THR A 59 7.23 -14.44 5.06
C THR A 59 6.74 -13.97 3.70
N THR A 60 5.81 -13.01 3.65
CA THR A 60 5.29 -12.39 2.41
C THR A 60 6.21 -11.30 1.85
N VAL A 61 7.32 -11.01 2.54
CA VAL A 61 8.27 -9.97 2.18
C VAL A 61 9.05 -10.38 0.93
N GLU A 62 8.94 -9.58 -0.12
CA GLU A 62 9.73 -9.77 -1.33
C GLU A 62 10.97 -8.90 -1.31
N LEU A 63 12.14 -9.52 -1.51
CA LEU A 63 13.42 -8.83 -1.59
C LEU A 63 13.91 -8.78 -3.03
N ARG A 64 14.29 -7.59 -3.48
CA ARG A 64 14.80 -7.37 -4.83
C ARG A 64 16.08 -6.55 -4.78
N ASP A 65 17.20 -7.17 -5.15
CA ASP A 65 18.44 -6.44 -5.37
C ASP A 65 18.31 -5.42 -6.49
N SER A 66 18.87 -4.23 -6.26
CA SER A 66 19.01 -3.23 -7.31
C SER A 66 20.06 -3.66 -8.33
N LYS A 67 19.89 -3.22 -9.57
CA LYS A 67 20.79 -3.53 -10.71
C LYS A 67 22.26 -3.19 -10.42
N ALA A 68 22.53 -2.19 -9.59
CA ALA A 68 23.88 -1.75 -9.22
C ALA A 68 24.38 -2.34 -7.89
N GLY A 69 23.59 -3.15 -7.18
CA GLY A 69 23.98 -3.79 -5.91
C GLY A 69 24.04 -2.89 -4.67
N ASN A 70 23.90 -1.56 -4.82
CA ASN A 70 23.97 -0.60 -3.70
C ASN A 70 22.67 -0.49 -2.89
N TYR A 71 21.55 -0.88 -3.49
CA TYR A 71 20.22 -0.73 -2.90
C TYR A 71 19.47 -2.05 -2.86
N LEU A 72 18.62 -2.20 -1.85
CA LEU A 72 17.69 -3.30 -1.70
C LEU A 72 16.26 -2.76 -1.76
N GLY A 73 15.46 -3.37 -2.62
CA GLY A 73 14.01 -3.23 -2.62
C GLY A 73 13.37 -4.25 -1.71
N VAL A 74 12.50 -3.80 -0.83
CA VAL A 74 11.72 -4.61 0.10
C VAL A 74 10.26 -4.29 -0.18
N THR A 75 9.51 -5.24 -0.70
CA THR A 75 8.05 -5.12 -0.83
C THR A 75 7.42 -5.81 0.36
N ILE A 76 6.66 -5.05 1.15
CA ILE A 76 5.88 -5.57 2.28
C ILE A 76 4.40 -5.44 1.96
N THR A 77 3.59 -6.43 2.30
CA THR A 77 2.14 -6.34 2.18
C THR A 77 1.56 -6.12 3.57
N VAL A 78 0.96 -4.95 3.80
CA VAL A 78 0.36 -4.61 5.10
C VAL A 78 -1.15 -4.55 5.01
N THR A 79 -1.82 -4.96 6.07
CA THR A 79 -3.26 -4.80 6.23
C THR A 79 -3.55 -3.41 6.77
N ALA A 80 -3.91 -2.49 5.87
CA ALA A 80 -4.41 -1.19 6.27
C ALA A 80 -5.84 -1.37 6.81
N THR A 81 -6.08 -0.98 8.05
CA THR A 81 -7.38 -0.89 8.71
C THR A 81 -7.91 0.53 8.71
N SER A 82 -7.08 1.53 8.40
CA SER A 82 -7.46 2.94 8.32
C SER A 82 -6.46 3.75 7.49
N ARG A 83 -6.93 4.88 6.93
CA ARG A 83 -6.07 5.81 6.19
C ARG A 83 -4.95 6.38 7.05
N GLU A 84 -5.25 6.70 8.30
CA GLU A 84 -4.29 7.28 9.25
C GLU A 84 -3.17 6.30 9.58
N GLN A 85 -3.46 5.00 9.75
CA GLN A 85 -2.45 3.96 9.93
C GLN A 85 -1.53 3.87 8.71
N LEU A 86 -2.09 3.94 7.50
CA LEU A 86 -1.29 3.92 6.27
C LEU A 86 -0.38 5.16 6.17
N ASP A 87 -0.91 6.35 6.45
CA ASP A 87 -0.12 7.59 6.45
C ASP A 87 1.02 7.54 7.49
N ASP A 88 0.72 7.10 8.71
CA ASP A 88 1.71 6.99 9.78
C ASP A 88 2.78 5.93 9.46
N LEU A 89 2.38 4.81 8.82
CA LEU A 89 3.31 3.80 8.31
C LEU A 89 4.23 4.38 7.22
N TYR A 90 3.68 5.05 6.21
CA TYR A 90 4.46 5.70 5.15
C TYR A 90 5.41 6.76 5.73
N ARG A 91 4.97 7.52 6.74
CA ARG A 91 5.80 8.49 7.47
C ARG A 91 6.91 7.82 8.26
N ALA A 92 6.62 6.75 9.00
CA ALA A 92 7.61 6.01 9.79
C ALA A 92 8.68 5.38 8.90
N LEU A 93 8.28 4.77 7.78
CA LEU A 93 9.19 4.23 6.77
C LEU A 93 10.04 5.33 6.16
N SER A 94 9.43 6.42 5.68
CA SER A 94 10.14 7.51 5.01
C SER A 94 11.08 8.29 5.95
N SER A 95 10.80 8.31 7.25
CA SER A 95 11.65 8.96 8.26
C SER A 95 12.84 8.08 8.68
N HIS A 96 12.84 6.80 8.30
CA HIS A 96 13.88 5.88 8.71
C HIS A 96 15.21 6.16 7.96
N PRO A 97 16.36 6.30 8.64
CA PRO A 97 17.62 6.76 8.01
C PRO A 97 18.15 5.82 6.92
N MET A 98 17.74 4.55 6.96
CA MET A 98 18.14 3.52 5.99
C MET A 98 17.23 3.46 4.76
N VAL A 99 16.04 4.09 4.83
CA VAL A 99 15.08 4.19 3.72
C VAL A 99 15.46 5.37 2.83
N LYS A 100 15.36 5.18 1.51
CA LYS A 100 15.60 6.22 0.51
C LYS A 100 14.33 6.62 -0.20
N VAL A 101 13.48 5.65 -0.52
CA VAL A 101 12.22 5.87 -1.24
C VAL A 101 11.19 4.87 -0.74
N VAL A 102 9.95 5.32 -0.60
CA VAL A 102 8.77 4.46 -0.38
C VAL A 102 7.81 4.68 -1.52
N LEU A 103 7.24 3.60 -2.07
CA LEU A 103 6.32 3.57 -3.21
C LEU A 103 5.09 2.77 -2.80
#